data_AF-A0A1V4Y3Y4-F1
#
_entry.id   AF-A0A1V4Y3Y4-F1
#
_cell.length_a   1.000
_cell.length_b   1.000
_cell.length_c   1.000
_cell.angle_alpha   90.00
_cell.angle_beta   90.00
_cell.angle_gamma   90.00
#
_symmetry.space_group_name_H-M   'P 1'
#
loop_
_entity.id
_entity.type
_entity.pdbx_description
1 polymer ?
#
loop_
_entity_poly.entity_id
_entity_poly.type
_entity_poly.pdbx_seq_one_letter_code
_entity_poly.pdbx_strand_id
1 'polypeptide(L)'
;MLGGIAYIALSIISNKNIIRGNMKNTEMIEAPLDFAGLIFRASFTYMQSGVLGNTTGKYEAVQYIEILLSPYMDTEYHNDIDAIEKDLKKTSRAQTPSQVRVIMDRNAEIMLVGKYSALMKLAYRCGFLPPIKHQSTTKTEMMT
;
A
#
# COMPACT_ATOMS: atom_id res chain seq x y z
N MET A 1 3.70 -20.28 22.01
CA MET A 1 3.96 -20.31 20.55
C MET A 1 4.91 -19.16 20.19
N LEU A 2 6.22 -19.35 20.33
CA LEU A 2 7.27 -18.37 20.01
C LEU A 2 8.35 -19.04 19.14
N GLY A 3 7.98 -19.45 17.93
CA GLY A 3 8.81 -20.32 17.08
C GLY A 3 9.25 -19.75 15.73
N GLY A 4 8.96 -18.48 15.42
CA GLY A 4 9.22 -17.92 14.08
C GLY A 4 10.54 -17.17 13.93
N ILE A 5 11.02 -16.49 14.97
CA ILE A 5 12.11 -15.51 14.85
C ILE A 5 13.50 -16.18 14.99
N ALA A 6 13.59 -17.33 15.68
CA ALA A 6 14.85 -18.03 15.88
C ALA A 6 15.38 -18.75 14.62
N TYR A 7 14.52 -19.12 13.67
CA TYR A 7 14.94 -19.87 12.48
C TYR A 7 15.74 -18.99 11.50
N ILE A 8 15.38 -17.71 11.37
CA ILE A 8 16.07 -16.78 10.46
C ILE A 8 17.48 -16.46 10.97
N ALA A 9 17.67 -16.41 12.30
CA ALA A 9 18.98 -16.12 12.89
C ALA A 9 19.98 -17.29 12.75
N LEU A 10 19.52 -18.55 12.78
CA LEU A 10 20.41 -19.70 12.61
C LEU A 10 20.87 -19.91 11.16
N SER A 11 20.05 -19.56 10.17
CA SER A 11 20.45 -19.66 8.75
C SER A 11 21.59 -18.70 8.37
N ILE A 12 21.71 -17.57 9.08
CA ILE A 12 22.73 -16.55 8.83
C ILE A 12 24.09 -16.95 9.45
N ILE A 13 24.09 -17.68 10.57
CA ILE A 13 25.32 -18.04 11.27
C ILE A 13 25.96 -19.31 10.67
N SER A 14 25.17 -20.25 10.16
CA SER A 14 25.72 -21.48 9.56
C SER A 14 26.44 -21.27 8.21
N ASN A 15 26.23 -20.13 7.54
CA ASN A 15 26.76 -19.88 6.20
C ASN A 15 28.12 -19.17 6.19
N LYS A 16 28.68 -18.81 7.37
CA LYS A 16 29.97 -18.11 7.46
C LYS A 16 31.21 -19.01 7.31
N ASN A 17 31.07 -20.33 7.37
CA ASN A 17 32.22 -21.24 7.40
C ASN A 17 32.47 -22.06 6.11
N ILE A 18 31.65 -21.91 5.06
CA ILE A 18 31.75 -22.74 3.83
C ILE A 18 32.32 -21.98 2.62
N ILE A 19 32.60 -20.68 2.74
CA ILE A 19 33.06 -19.85 1.61
C ILE A 19 34.49 -19.38 1.84
N ARG A 20 35.44 -20.32 1.90
CA ARG A 20 36.89 -20.05 1.81
C ARG A 20 37.51 -20.70 0.57
N GLY A 21 36.78 -20.67 -0.55
CA GLY A 21 37.29 -21.13 -1.84
C GLY A 21 36.76 -20.25 -2.96
N ASN A 22 37.66 -19.46 -3.56
CA ASN A 22 37.50 -18.79 -4.86
C ASN A 22 36.14 -18.13 -5.13
N MET A 23 35.95 -16.90 -4.65
CA MET A 23 34.96 -16.01 -5.23
C MET A 23 35.69 -14.89 -5.97
N LYS A 24 35.66 -14.98 -7.31
CA LYS A 24 35.76 -13.80 -8.17
C LYS A 24 34.80 -12.74 -7.60
N ASN A 25 35.25 -11.50 -7.51
CA ASN A 25 34.46 -10.35 -7.10
C ASN A 25 33.18 -10.28 -7.94
N THR A 26 32.11 -10.91 -7.48
CA THR A 26 30.76 -10.57 -7.90
C THR A 26 30.46 -9.32 -7.10
N GLU A 27 30.71 -8.16 -7.70
CA GLU A 27 30.15 -6.91 -7.22
C GLU A 27 28.66 -7.17 -7.00
N MET A 28 28.25 -7.23 -5.73
CA MET A 28 26.84 -7.14 -5.42
C MET A 28 26.42 -5.75 -5.85
N ILE A 29 25.87 -5.66 -7.06
CA ILE A 29 25.14 -4.48 -7.50
C ILE A 29 23.92 -4.44 -6.57
N GLU A 30 24.04 -3.74 -5.45
CA GLU A 30 22.89 -3.32 -4.66
C GLU A 30 22.02 -2.51 -5.61
N ALA A 31 20.96 -3.14 -6.13
CA ALA A 31 19.98 -2.42 -6.92
C ALA A 31 19.45 -1.29 -6.02
N PRO A 32 19.64 -0.01 -6.37
CA PRO A 32 19.14 1.08 -5.57
C PRO A 32 17.65 0.87 -5.36
N LEU A 33 17.21 0.98 -4.11
CA LEU A 33 15.82 0.73 -3.70
C LEU A 33 14.91 1.72 -4.47
N ASP A 34 14.30 1.26 -5.56
CA ASP A 34 13.45 2.10 -6.38
C ASP A 34 12.13 2.37 -5.63
N PHE A 35 12.02 3.59 -5.13
CA PHE A 35 10.91 4.05 -4.32
C PHE A 35 9.57 3.94 -5.07
N ALA A 36 9.56 4.22 -6.38
CA ALA A 36 8.39 4.02 -7.23
C ALA A 36 8.01 2.53 -7.32
N GLY A 37 9.01 1.66 -7.47
CA GLY A 37 8.84 0.21 -7.44
C GLY A 37 8.26 -0.32 -6.13
N LEU A 38 8.63 0.26 -4.98
CA LEU A 38 8.07 -0.11 -3.68
C LEU A 38 6.60 0.31 -3.54
N ILE A 39 6.26 1.53 -3.94
CA ILE A 39 4.87 2.00 -3.97
C ILE A 39 4.04 1.09 -4.88
N PHE A 40 4.54 0.78 -6.08
CA PHE A 40 3.84 -0.10 -7.03
C PHE A 40 3.60 -1.49 -6.46
N ARG A 41 4.61 -2.11 -5.82
CA ARG A 41 4.48 -3.42 -5.17
C ARG A 41 3.43 -3.40 -4.07
N ALA A 42 3.45 -2.36 -3.22
CA ALA A 42 2.48 -2.22 -2.14
C ALA A 42 1.05 -2.02 -2.69
N SER A 43 0.88 -1.20 -3.73
CA SER A 43 -0.40 -1.04 -4.42
C SER A 43 -0.89 -2.36 -5.05
N PHE A 44 0.01 -3.17 -5.61
CA PHE A 44 -0.32 -4.50 -6.10
C PHE A 44 -0.78 -5.42 -4.97
N THR A 45 -0.07 -5.45 -3.83
CA THR A 45 -0.48 -6.20 -2.63
C THR A 45 -1.84 -5.76 -2.12
N TYR A 46 -2.13 -4.45 -2.10
CA TYR A 46 -3.45 -3.94 -1.74
C TYR A 46 -4.55 -4.50 -2.66
N MET A 47 -4.34 -4.43 -3.98
CA MET A 47 -5.31 -4.95 -4.96
C MET A 47 -5.51 -6.47 -4.84
N GLN A 48 -4.43 -7.23 -4.75
CA GLN A 48 -4.48 -8.69 -4.61
C GLN A 48 -5.19 -9.10 -3.32
N SER A 49 -4.90 -8.41 -2.21
CA SER A 49 -5.54 -8.65 -0.92
C SER A 49 -7.05 -8.36 -0.99
N GLY A 50 -7.46 -7.33 -1.73
CA GLY A 50 -8.87 -7.04 -2.00
C GLY A 50 -9.58 -8.16 -2.77
N VAL A 51 -8.94 -8.71 -3.81
CA VAL A 51 -9.49 -9.84 -4.59
C VAL A 51 -9.61 -11.11 -3.74
N LEU A 52 -8.64 -11.35 -2.86
CA LEU A 52 -8.61 -12.54 -1.99
C LEU A 52 -9.46 -12.41 -0.72
N GLY A 53 -10.10 -11.26 -0.48
CA GLY A 53 -10.83 -10.98 0.76
C GLY A 53 -9.93 -10.88 2.01
N ASN A 54 -8.63 -10.69 1.83
CA ASN A 54 -7.68 -10.51 2.92
C ASN A 54 -7.65 -9.04 3.37
N THR A 55 -8.57 -8.67 4.24
CA THR A 55 -8.66 -7.30 4.77
C THR A 55 -7.37 -6.87 5.47
N THR A 56 -6.74 -7.75 6.28
CA THR A 56 -5.48 -7.45 6.96
C THR A 56 -4.38 -7.06 5.98
N GLY A 57 -4.24 -7.81 4.87
CA GLY A 57 -3.26 -7.51 3.83
C GLY A 57 -3.49 -6.15 3.16
N LYS A 58 -4.76 -5.70 3.05
CA LYS A 58 -5.05 -4.34 2.57
C LYS A 58 -4.55 -3.27 3.54
N TYR A 59 -4.79 -3.45 4.84
CA TYR A 59 -4.33 -2.51 5.87
C TYR A 59 -2.80 -2.41 5.91
N GLU A 60 -2.11 -3.54 5.88
CA GLU A 60 -0.64 -3.59 5.87
C GLU A 60 -0.06 -2.88 4.64
N ALA A 61 -0.64 -3.11 3.45
CA ALA A 61 -0.21 -2.45 2.24
C ALA A 61 -0.39 -0.92 2.31
N VAL A 62 -1.54 -0.44 2.81
CA VAL A 62 -1.80 1.00 2.99
C VAL A 62 -0.83 1.62 4.00
N GLN A 63 -0.59 0.94 5.12
CA GLN A 63 0.35 1.41 6.14
C GLN A 63 1.78 1.48 5.59
N TYR A 64 2.18 0.51 4.76
CA TYR A 64 3.49 0.54 4.14
C TYR A 64 3.65 1.72 3.18
N ILE A 65 2.65 1.98 2.34
CA ILE A 65 2.61 3.15 1.46
C ILE A 65 2.66 4.45 2.28
N GLU A 66 1.92 4.51 3.39
CA GLU A 66 1.91 5.66 4.29
C GLU A 66 3.30 5.94 4.88
N ILE A 67 4.00 4.91 5.34
CA ILE A 67 5.36 5.04 5.88
C ILE A 67 6.29 5.59 4.80
N LEU A 68 6.24 5.03 3.59
CA LEU A 68 7.04 5.50 2.46
C LEU A 68 6.76 6.98 2.17
N LEU A 69 5.49 7.36 2.07
CA LEU A 69 5.08 8.71 1.67
C LEU A 69 5.06 9.73 2.81
N SER A 70 5.27 9.32 4.06
CA SER A 70 5.22 10.21 5.23
C SER A 70 6.06 11.48 5.12
N PRO A 71 7.27 11.47 4.51
CA PRO A 71 8.06 12.70 4.37
C PRO A 71 7.50 13.69 3.35
N TYR A 72 6.55 13.26 2.51
CA TYR A 72 5.99 14.03 1.40
C TYR A 72 4.56 14.52 1.68
N MET A 73 3.96 14.16 2.81
CA MET A 73 2.58 14.52 3.14
C MET A 73 2.39 16.04 3.11
N ASP A 74 1.52 16.48 2.21
CA ASP A 74 1.23 17.89 1.95
C ASP A 74 -0.17 18.26 2.45
N THR A 75 -0.50 19.56 2.37
CA THR A 75 -1.80 20.08 2.78
C THR A 75 -2.95 19.43 2.00
N GLU A 76 -2.76 19.10 0.72
CA GLU A 76 -3.79 18.42 -0.09
C GLU A 76 -4.10 17.02 0.45
N TYR A 77 -3.08 16.25 0.83
CA TYR A 77 -3.25 14.96 1.46
C TYR A 77 -4.06 15.08 2.76
N HIS A 78 -3.70 16.03 3.63
CA HIS A 78 -4.42 16.23 4.89
C HIS A 78 -5.88 16.66 4.68
N ASN A 79 -6.12 17.55 3.70
CA ASN A 79 -7.48 17.97 3.34
C ASN A 79 -8.34 16.78 2.86
N ASP A 80 -7.77 15.87 2.06
CA ASP A 80 -8.46 14.65 1.62
C ASP A 80 -8.85 13.76 2.82
N ILE A 81 -7.94 13.56 3.79
CA ILE A 81 -8.21 12.78 5.01
C ILE A 81 -9.28 13.43 5.87
N ASP A 82 -9.18 14.74 6.11
CA ASP A 82 -10.15 15.50 6.91
C ASP A 82 -11.55 15.46 6.29
N ALA A 83 -11.65 15.52 4.96
CA ALA A 83 -12.92 15.39 4.25
C ALA A 83 -13.57 14.02 4.48
N ILE A 84 -12.79 12.93 4.42
CA ILE A 84 -13.25 11.57 4.70
C ILE A 84 -13.77 11.47 6.13
N GLU A 85 -12.99 11.94 7.12
CA GLU A 85 -13.40 11.91 8.52
C GLU A 85 -14.68 12.70 8.77
N LYS A 86 -14.81 13.87 8.14
CA LYS A 86 -15.99 14.73 8.27
C LYS A 86 -17.24 14.03 7.74
N ASP A 87 -17.14 13.29 6.64
CA ASP A 87 -18.27 12.56 6.07
C ASP A 87 -18.63 11.31 6.89
N LEU A 88 -17.64 10.63 7.46
CA LEU A 88 -17.89 9.53 8.39
C LEU A 88 -18.61 9.98 9.67
N LYS A 89 -18.26 11.17 10.20
CA LYS A 89 -18.91 11.75 11.40
C LYS A 89 -20.39 12.10 11.15
N LYS A 90 -20.77 12.53 9.94
CA LYS A 90 -22.17 12.87 9.59
C LYS A 90 -23.09 11.65 9.51
N THR A 91 -22.54 10.47 9.24
CA THR A 91 -23.32 9.28 8.85
C THR A 91 -23.69 8.38 10.06
N SER A 92 -23.23 8.71 11.27
CA SER A 92 -23.36 7.86 12.45
C SER A 92 -24.64 8.14 13.26
N ARG A 93 -25.68 7.32 13.05
CA ARG A 93 -26.80 7.15 14.00
C ARG A 93 -27.10 5.66 14.18
N ALA A 94 -26.33 4.99 15.02
CA ALA A 94 -26.61 3.61 15.43
C ALA A 94 -27.64 3.60 16.57
N GLN A 95 -28.66 2.74 16.51
CA GLN A 95 -29.67 2.59 17.56
C GLN A 95 -29.48 1.30 18.37
N THR A 96 -28.73 0.32 17.86
CA THR A 96 -28.47 -0.96 18.53
C THR A 96 -26.98 -1.33 18.49
N PRO A 97 -26.48 -2.15 19.44
CA PRO A 97 -25.08 -2.61 19.44
C PRO A 97 -24.66 -3.35 18.16
N SER A 98 -25.58 -4.12 17.54
CA SER A 98 -25.30 -4.80 16.27
C SER A 98 -25.13 -3.82 15.11
N GLN A 99 -25.93 -2.74 15.08
CA GLN A 99 -25.78 -1.66 14.11
C GLN A 99 -24.48 -0.88 14.31
N VAL A 100 -24.04 -0.68 15.55
CA VAL A 100 -22.75 -0.03 15.84
C VAL A 100 -21.62 -0.79 15.17
N ARG A 101 -21.56 -2.12 15.32
CA ARG A 101 -20.50 -2.93 14.71
C ARG A 101 -20.49 -2.84 13.18
N VAL A 102 -21.65 -2.96 12.55
CA VAL A 102 -21.77 -2.86 11.09
C VAL A 102 -21.34 -1.47 10.58
N ILE A 103 -21.72 -0.40 11.30
CA ILE A 103 -21.31 0.97 10.97
C ILE A 103 -19.81 1.15 11.17
N MET A 104 -19.22 0.59 12.23
CA MET A 104 -17.77 0.65 12.47
C MET A 104 -16.99 -0.07 11.37
N ASP A 105 -17.39 -1.29 11.00
CA ASP A 105 -16.74 -2.07 9.94
C ASP A 105 -16.83 -1.33 8.59
N ARG A 106 -18.00 -0.75 8.27
CA ARG A 106 -18.20 0.09 7.08
C ARG A 106 -17.30 1.32 7.09
N ASN A 107 -17.26 2.04 8.22
CA ASN A 107 -16.48 3.27 8.34
C ASN A 107 -14.97 2.98 8.24
N ALA A 108 -14.52 1.85 8.80
CA ALA A 108 -13.14 1.41 8.69
C ALA A 108 -12.75 1.12 7.23
N GLU A 109 -13.61 0.44 6.48
CA GLU A 109 -13.39 0.19 5.05
C GLU A 109 -13.39 1.50 4.22
N ILE A 110 -14.33 2.42 4.48
CA ILE A 110 -14.35 3.73 3.80
C ILE A 110 -13.06 4.51 4.10
N MET A 111 -12.62 4.53 5.36
CA MET A 111 -11.38 5.19 5.76
C MET A 111 -10.17 4.56 5.06
N LEU A 112 -10.09 3.23 5.02
CA LEU A 112 -9.00 2.51 4.36
C LEU A 112 -8.91 2.84 2.87
N VAL A 113 -10.04 2.74 2.15
CA VAL A 113 -10.11 3.02 0.71
C VAL A 113 -9.81 4.50 0.43
N GLY A 114 -10.36 5.40 1.24
CA GLY A 114 -10.11 6.84 1.12
C GLY A 114 -8.65 7.19 1.36
N LYS A 115 -8.04 6.64 2.41
CA LYS A 115 -6.61 6.83 2.74
C LYS A 115 -5.71 6.31 1.62
N TYR A 116 -6.00 5.12 1.09
CA TYR A 116 -5.28 4.59 -0.06
C TYR A 116 -5.36 5.54 -1.27
N SER A 117 -6.56 6.04 -1.59
CA SER A 117 -6.74 6.99 -2.69
C SER A 117 -5.95 8.29 -2.49
N ALA A 118 -5.98 8.87 -1.29
CA ALA A 118 -5.24 10.08 -0.96
C ALA A 118 -3.72 9.87 -1.08
N LEU A 119 -3.20 8.72 -0.63
CA LEU A 119 -1.80 8.34 -0.76
C LEU A 119 -1.39 8.16 -2.24
N MET A 120 -2.25 7.58 -3.09
CA MET A 120 -1.97 7.46 -4.52
C MET A 120 -1.95 8.82 -5.23
N LYS A 121 -2.84 9.75 -4.87
CA LYS A 121 -2.77 11.13 -5.39
C LYS A 121 -1.47 11.81 -4.96
N LEU A 122 -1.06 11.63 -3.71
CA LEU A 122 0.22 12.16 -3.21
C LEU A 122 1.40 11.56 -3.98
N ALA A 123 1.45 10.24 -4.13
CA ALA A 123 2.48 9.56 -4.91
C ALA A 123 2.55 10.05 -6.36
N TYR A 124 1.40 10.34 -6.97
CA TYR A 124 1.32 10.94 -8.30
C TYR A 124 1.88 12.37 -8.34
N ARG A 125 1.50 13.24 -7.38
CA ARG A 125 2.06 14.60 -7.28
C ARG A 125 3.57 14.61 -7.08
N CYS A 126 4.10 13.65 -6.33
CA CYS A 126 5.54 13.48 -6.13
C CYS A 126 6.27 12.84 -7.32
N GLY A 127 5.55 12.45 -8.39
CA GLY A 127 6.13 11.85 -9.59
C GLY A 127 6.54 10.37 -9.45
N PHE A 128 6.10 9.68 -8.39
CA PHE A 128 6.41 8.26 -8.17
C PHE A 128 5.50 7.32 -8.94
N LEU A 129 4.34 7.80 -9.40
CA LEU A 129 3.42 7.05 -10.25
C LEU A 129 3.43 7.64 -11.65
N PRO A 130 3.45 6.81 -12.71
CA PRO A 130 3.36 7.31 -14.07
C PRO A 130 2.05 8.07 -14.27
N PRO A 131 2.03 9.12 -15.12
CA PRO A 131 0.79 9.79 -15.46
C PRO A 131 -0.19 8.79 -16.03
N ILE A 132 -1.38 8.74 -15.41
CA ILE A 132 -2.52 8.00 -15.94
C ILE A 132 -2.90 8.73 -17.23
N LYS A 133 -2.31 8.33 -18.35
CA LYS A 133 -2.80 8.73 -19.66
C LYS A 133 -4.23 8.23 -19.70
N HIS A 134 -5.20 9.14 -19.63
CA HIS A 134 -6.54 8.85 -20.08
C HIS A 134 -6.39 8.26 -21.48
N GLN A 135 -6.66 6.96 -21.64
CA GLN A 135 -6.85 6.40 -22.97
C GLN A 135 -7.97 7.22 -23.58
N SER A 136 -7.62 8.13 -24.48
CA SER A 136 -8.56 8.78 -25.37
C SER A 136 -9.38 7.66 -25.97
N THR A 137 -10.68 7.63 -25.69
CA THR A 137 -11.62 6.73 -26.33
C THR A 137 -11.45 6.90 -27.83
N THR A 138 -10.77 5.96 -28.48
CA THR A 138 -10.79 5.85 -29.92
C THR A 138 -12.24 5.57 -30.29
N LYS A 139 -12.97 6.61 -30.68
CA LYS A 139 -14.25 6.44 -31.37
C LYS A 139 -13.92 5.65 -32.62
N THR A 140 -14.27 4.37 -32.64
CA THR A 140 -14.40 3.62 -33.87
C THR A 140 -15.53 4.28 -34.66
N GLU A 141 -15.18 5.21 -35.54
CA GLU A 141 -16.07 5.64 -36.61
C GLU A 141 -16.32 4.40 -37.47
N MET A 142 -17.50 3.80 -37.30
CA MET A 142 -17.99 2.82 -38.26
C MET A 142 -18.28 3.60 -39.55
N MET A 143 -17.39 3.47 -40.54
CA MET A 143 -17.67 3.89 -41.90
C MET A 143 -18.84 3.08 -42.43
N THR A 144 -19.96 3.77 -42.67
CA THR A 144 -21.08 3.32 -43.50
C THR A 144 -20.71 3.25 -44.96
#